data_AF-A0A2P5EVC3-F1
#
_entry.id   AF-A0A2P5EVC3-F1
#
_cell.length_a   1.000
_cell.length_b   1.000
_cell.length_c   1.000
_cell.angle_alpha   90.00
_cell.angle_beta   90.00
_cell.angle_gamma   90.00
#
_symmetry.space_group_name_H-M   'P 1'
#
loop_
_entity.id
_entity.type
_entity.pdbx_description
1 polymer ?
#
loop_
_entity_poly.entity_id
_entity_poly.type
_entity_poly.pdbx_seq_one_letter_code
_entity_poly.pdbx_strand_id
1 'polypeptide(L)'
;MDEIVRQWNRLSITEEEGEVIGISESLVMKGRKEVQSGLLVKLLIHKPFNKNAFKETMKDLWQPSHRLSITEVGRNIFLFAFEDVVDRDTVLDREPSNLNKCL
;
A
#
# COMPACT_ATOMS: atom_id res chain seq x y z
N MET A 1 -36.34 -13.21 19.81
CA MET A 1 -35.16 -13.26 18.92
C MET A 1 -35.54 -12.74 17.53
N ASP A 2 -36.73 -13.07 17.04
CA ASP A 2 -37.26 -12.63 15.73
C ASP A 2 -37.39 -11.11 15.56
N GLU A 3 -37.69 -10.37 16.64
CA GLU A 3 -37.83 -8.91 16.60
C GLU A 3 -36.53 -8.21 16.16
N ILE A 4 -35.38 -8.67 16.68
CA ILE A 4 -34.06 -8.09 16.38
C ILE A 4 -33.64 -8.42 14.95
N VAL A 5 -33.92 -9.65 14.50
CA VAL A 5 -33.64 -10.10 13.12
C VAL A 5 -34.47 -9.29 12.11
N ARG A 6 -35.74 -9.00 12.43
CA ARG A 6 -36.59 -8.13 11.60
C ARG A 6 -36.07 -6.70 11.51
N GLN A 7 -35.53 -6.14 12.60
CA GLN A 7 -34.96 -4.79 12.57
C GLN A 7 -33.63 -4.75 11.79
N TRP A 8 -32.80 -5.78 11.91
CA TRP A 8 -31.56 -5.90 11.13
C TRP A 8 -31.81 -5.91 9.62
N ASN A 9 -32.84 -6.64 9.18
CA ASN A 9 -33.22 -6.71 7.77
C ASN A 9 -33.80 -5.40 7.21
N ARG A 10 -34.10 -4.42 8.06
CA ARG A 10 -34.55 -3.07 7.65
C ARG A 10 -33.40 -2.08 7.54
N LEU A 11 -32.20 -2.44 7.99
CA LEU A 11 -30.99 -1.63 7.86
C LEU A 11 -30.38 -1.92 6.48
N SER A 12 -31.02 -1.44 5.42
CA SER A 12 -30.42 -1.37 4.09
C SER A 12 -30.02 0.07 3.81
N ILE A 13 -28.78 0.29 3.40
CA ILE A 13 -28.35 1.61 2.90
C ILE A 13 -29.19 1.88 1.64
N THR A 14 -30.09 2.84 1.72
CA THR A 14 -30.90 3.27 0.58
C THR A 14 -30.05 4.15 -0.35
N GLU A 15 -30.40 4.23 -1.65
CA GLU A 15 -29.65 5.08 -2.61
C GLU A 15 -29.61 6.56 -2.21
N GLU A 16 -30.56 7.01 -1.38
CA GLU A 16 -30.65 8.36 -0.83
C GLU A 16 -29.73 8.59 0.38
N GLU A 17 -29.43 7.54 1.16
CA GLU A 17 -28.50 7.54 2.31
C GLU A 17 -27.08 7.13 1.94
N GLY A 18 -26.89 6.58 0.74
CA GLY A 18 -25.59 6.34 0.15
C GLY A 18 -24.94 7.67 -0.19
N GLU A 19 -24.35 8.34 0.80
CA GLU A 19 -23.42 9.43 0.55
C GLU A 19 -22.41 8.91 -0.47
N VAL A 20 -22.49 9.42 -1.71
CA VAL A 20 -21.49 9.13 -2.73
C VAL A 20 -20.23 9.76 -2.19
N ILE A 21 -19.40 8.95 -1.51
CA ILE A 21 -18.06 9.34 -1.08
C ILE A 21 -17.27 9.53 -2.38
N GLY A 22 -17.41 10.74 -2.94
CA GLY A 22 -16.69 11.14 -4.13
C GLY A 22 -15.22 11.16 -3.77
N ILE A 23 -14.43 10.32 -4.44
CA ILE A 23 -12.98 10.43 -4.37
C ILE A 23 -12.63 11.77 -5.02
N SER A 24 -12.06 12.70 -4.25
CA SER A 24 -11.69 13.99 -4.82
C SER A 24 -10.64 13.81 -5.92
N GLU A 25 -10.71 14.63 -6.97
CA GLU A 25 -9.74 14.61 -8.06
C GLU A 25 -8.29 14.75 -7.55
N SER A 26 -8.09 15.53 -6.48
CA SER A 26 -6.80 15.70 -5.82
C SER A 26 -6.25 14.40 -5.23
N LEU A 27 -7.11 13.55 -4.67
CA LEU A 27 -6.72 12.24 -4.14
C LEU A 27 -6.36 11.27 -5.27
N VAL A 28 -7.14 11.29 -6.37
CA VAL A 28 -6.86 10.47 -7.57
C VAL A 28 -5.51 10.87 -8.17
N MET A 29 -5.27 12.17 -8.34
CA MET A 29 -4.02 12.69 -8.90
C MET A 29 -2.81 12.37 -8.02
N LYS A 30 -2.95 12.48 -6.69
CA LYS A 30 -1.91 12.06 -5.75
C LYS A 30 -1.60 10.57 -5.89
N GLY A 31 -2.64 9.72 -5.89
CA GLY A 31 -2.46 8.27 -6.05
C GLY A 31 -1.79 7.90 -7.38
N ARG A 32 -2.16 8.56 -8.48
CA ARG A 32 -1.52 8.38 -9.79
C ARG A 32 -0.02 8.70 -9.73
N LYS A 33 0.35 9.81 -9.08
CA LYS A 33 1.76 10.19 -8.93
C LYS A 33 2.53 9.15 -8.11
N GLU A 34 1.97 8.71 -6.98
CA GLU A 34 2.59 7.69 -6.12
C GLU A 34 2.77 6.34 -6.84
N VAL A 35 1.83 5.96 -7.72
CA VAL A 35 1.95 4.74 -8.52
C VAL A 35 2.95 4.89 -9.66
N GLN A 36 3.04 6.08 -10.28
CA GLN A 36 3.95 6.32 -11.41
C GLN A 36 5.43 6.19 -11.02
N SER A 37 5.81 6.69 -9.84
CA SER A 37 7.14 6.51 -9.25
C SER A 37 7.15 5.38 -8.20
N GLY A 38 6.15 4.50 -8.22
CA GLY A 38 5.96 3.46 -7.22
C GLY A 38 6.53 2.11 -7.61
N LEU A 39 7.00 1.36 -6.63
CA LEU A 39 7.33 -0.05 -6.75
C LEU A 39 6.40 -0.90 -5.87
N LEU A 40 5.71 -1.84 -6.49
CA LEU A 40 4.89 -2.83 -5.79
C LEU A 40 5.73 -4.06 -5.45
N VAL A 41 5.81 -4.39 -4.16
CA VAL A 41 6.56 -5.55 -3.67
C VAL A 41 5.63 -6.47 -2.91
N LYS A 42 5.64 -7.76 -3.29
CA LYS A 42 4.89 -8.81 -2.61
C LYS A 42 5.85 -9.76 -1.89
N LEU A 43 5.71 -9.91 -0.59
CA LEU A 43 6.46 -10.88 0.20
C LEU A 43 5.76 -12.24 0.19
N LEU A 44 6.44 -13.25 -0.34
CA LEU A 44 5.97 -14.64 -0.43
C LEU A 44 6.34 -15.43 0.83
N ILE A 45 6.06 -14.86 2.00
CA ILE A 45 6.40 -15.44 3.31
C ILE A 45 5.12 -15.96 3.95
N HIS A 46 5.15 -17.21 4.44
CA HIS A 46 4.05 -17.83 5.17
C HIS A 46 4.09 -17.56 6.69
N LYS A 47 5.27 -17.23 7.22
CA LYS A 47 5.48 -16.94 8.64
C LYS A 47 5.11 -15.49 8.98
N PRO A 48 4.63 -15.23 10.20
CA PRO A 48 4.53 -13.87 10.72
C PRO A 48 5.92 -13.21 10.74
N PHE A 49 5.98 -11.93 10.39
CA PHE A 49 7.21 -11.14 10.42
C PHE A 49 6.90 -9.74 10.93
N ASN A 50 7.93 -9.04 11.38
CA ASN A 50 7.80 -7.66 11.83
C ASN A 50 7.79 -6.73 10.60
N LYS A 51 6.60 -6.21 10.27
CA LYS A 51 6.40 -5.30 9.13
C LYS A 51 7.18 -4.00 9.25
N ASN A 52 7.32 -3.46 10.46
CA ASN A 52 8.08 -2.22 10.67
C ASN A 52 9.57 -2.47 10.45
N ALA A 53 10.10 -3.56 11.00
CA ALA A 53 11.48 -3.96 10.76
C ALA A 53 11.75 -4.14 9.26
N PHE A 54 10.86 -4.85 8.54
CA PHE A 54 10.95 -4.98 7.09
C PHE A 54 11.03 -3.63 6.39
N LYS A 55 10.12 -2.69 6.70
CA LYS A 55 10.10 -1.35 6.09
C LYS A 55 11.41 -0.59 6.32
N GLU A 56 11.95 -0.62 7.54
CA GLU A 56 13.22 0.04 7.85
C GLU A 56 14.40 -0.64 7.13
N THR A 57 14.45 -1.98 7.12
CA THR A 57 15.46 -2.72 6.35
C THR A 57 15.44 -2.35 4.87
N MET A 58 14.27 -2.15 4.27
CA MET A 58 14.17 -1.73 2.87
C MET A 58 14.70 -0.32 2.64
N LYS A 59 14.43 0.62 3.55
CA LYS A 59 15.00 1.97 3.47
C LYS A 59 16.53 1.94 3.56
N ASP A 60 17.05 1.16 4.50
CA ASP A 60 18.50 1.03 4.72
C ASP A 60 19.21 0.32 3.57
N LEU A 61 18.55 -0.66 2.93
CA LEU A 61 19.08 -1.41 1.80
C LEU A 61 19.13 -0.55 0.53
N TRP A 62 18.08 0.22 0.26
CA TRP A 62 17.94 0.98 -0.98
C TRP A 62 18.56 2.37 -0.90
N GLN A 63 18.62 2.97 0.29
CA GLN A 63 19.20 4.29 0.53
C GLN A 63 18.76 5.32 -0.52
N PRO A 64 17.44 5.54 -0.68
CA PRO A 64 16.93 6.50 -1.64
C PRO A 64 17.48 7.89 -1.33
N SER A 65 17.82 8.64 -2.37
CA SER A 65 18.34 10.01 -2.20
C SER A 65 17.25 10.96 -1.72
N HIS A 66 15.99 10.67 -2.07
CA HIS A 66 14.82 11.44 -1.71
C HIS A 66 13.85 10.66 -0.82
N ARG A 67 12.72 11.28 -0.49
CA ARG A 67 11.74 10.67 0.40
C ARG A 67 11.13 9.40 -0.22
N LEU A 68 11.03 8.37 0.60
CA LEU A 68 10.35 7.12 0.29
C LEU A 68 9.19 6.89 1.25
N SER A 69 7.97 6.82 0.73
CA SER A 69 6.79 6.41 1.50
C SER A 69 6.47 4.93 1.27
N ILE A 70 6.09 4.23 2.34
CA ILE A 70 5.82 2.78 2.28
C ILE A 70 4.45 2.48 2.87
N THR A 71 3.53 2.05 2.00
CA THR A 71 2.14 1.77 2.35
C THR A 71 1.84 0.29 2.15
N GLU A 72 1.22 -0.35 3.13
CA GLU A 72 0.68 -1.70 2.93
C GLU A 72 -0.65 -1.58 2.19
N VAL A 73 -0.73 -2.16 1.00
CA VAL A 73 -1.91 -2.09 0.12
C VAL A 73 -2.63 -3.43 -0.01
N GLY A 74 -2.13 -4.46 0.65
CA GLY A 74 -2.72 -5.80 0.69
C GLY A 74 -1.91 -6.75 1.54
N ARG A 75 -2.36 -8.01 1.62
CA ARG A 75 -1.68 -9.04 2.42
C ARG A 75 -0.26 -9.26 1.91
N ASN A 76 0.72 -8.80 2.70
CA ASN A 76 2.14 -8.83 2.36
C ASN A 76 2.48 -8.09 1.05
N ILE A 77 1.65 -7.12 0.64
CA ILE A 77 1.86 -6.30 -0.55
C ILE A 77 2.11 -4.86 -0.09
N PHE A 78 3.24 -4.31 -0.49
CA PHE A 78 3.70 -2.99 -0.11
C PHE A 78 3.92 -2.14 -1.36
N LEU A 79 3.40 -0.92 -1.33
CA LEU A 79 3.72 0.13 -2.30
C LEU A 79 4.85 0.99 -1.71
N PHE A 80 5.97 1.01 -2.42
CA PHE A 80 7.12 1.88 -2.16
C PHE A 80 7.04 3.04 -3.14
N ALA A 81 6.50 4.18 -2.70
CA ALA A 81 6.36 5.36 -3.55
C ALA A 81 7.57 6.28 -3.35
N PHE A 82 8.37 6.41 -4.41
CA PHE A 82 9.55 7.25 -4.44
C PHE A 82 9.16 8.68 -4.84
N GLU A 83 9.82 9.67 -4.25
CA GLU A 83 9.64 11.07 -4.66
C GLU A 83 10.22 11.34 -6.05
N ASP A 84 11.32 10.66 -6.39
CA ASP A 84 11.99 10.72 -7.69
C ASP A 84 11.95 9.35 -8.39
N VAL A 85 11.69 9.36 -9.70
CA VAL A 85 11.72 8.18 -10.55
C VAL A 85 13.13 7.59 -10.65
N VAL A 86 14.17 8.42 -10.53
CA VAL A 86 15.58 7.98 -10.59
C VAL A 86 15.92 7.05 -9.42
N ASP A 87 15.40 7.34 -8.21
CA ASP A 87 15.59 6.46 -7.06
C ASP A 87 14.89 5.10 -7.29
N ARG A 88 13.69 5.11 -7.90
CA ARG A 88 12.97 3.88 -8.27
C ARG A 88 13.74 3.06 -9.30
N ASP A 89 14.25 3.70 -10.35
CA ASP A 89 15.03 3.04 -11.40
C ASP A 89 16.34 2.48 -10.85
N THR A 90 17.03 3.23 -9.98
CA THR A 90 18.25 2.77 -9.29
C THR A 90 18.01 1.51 -8.47
N VAL A 91 16.87 1.43 -7.78
CA VAL A 91 16.47 0.24 -7.02
C VAL A 91 16.19 -0.96 -7.93
N LEU A 92 15.57 -0.72 -9.09
CA LEU A 92 15.31 -1.77 -10.08
C LEU A 92 16.61 -2.26 -10.74
N ASP A 93 17.53 -1.35 -11.07
CA ASP A 93 18.79 -1.65 -11.74
C ASP A 93 19.78 -2.39 -10.85
N ARG A 94 19.74 -2.17 -9.52
CA ARG A 94 20.57 -2.88 -8.53
C ARG A 94 20.14 -4.32 -8.25
N GLU A 95 19.21 -4.84 -9.05
CA GLU A 95 18.45 -6.09 -8.85
C GLU A 95 17.66 -6.14 -7.51
N PRO A 96 16.31 -6.20 -7.57
CA PRO A 96 15.48 -6.43 -6.38
C PRO A 96 15.83 -7.71 -5.60
N SER A 97 16.54 -8.65 -6.24
CA SER A 97 16.94 -9.96 -5.72
C SER A 97 17.86 -9.94 -4.49
N ASN A 98 18.50 -8.80 -4.16
CA ASN A 98 19.25 -8.68 -2.89
C ASN A 98 18.36 -8.77 -1.64
N LEU A 99 17.03 -8.69 -1.79
CA LEU A 99 16.04 -8.96 -0.75
C LEU A 99 16.24 -10.29 -0.01
N ASN A 100 16.69 -11.34 -0.71
CA ASN A 100 16.81 -12.67 -0.14
C ASN A 100 17.97 -12.80 0.89
N LYS A 101 18.85 -11.79 0.98
CA LYS A 101 19.96 -11.78 1.95
C LYS A 101 19.60 -11.12 3.29
N CYS A 102 18.51 -10.38 3.35
CA CYS A 102 18.11 -9.58 4.52
C CYS A 102 16.85 -10.09 5.23
N LEU A 103 16.30 -11.23 4.79
CA LEU A 103 15.06 -11.84 5.27
C LEU A 103 15.30 -13.12 6.07
#